data_AF-A0A1I5NUD4-F1
#
_entry.id   AF-A0A1I5NUD4-F1
#
_cell.length_a   1.000
_cell.length_b   1.000
_cell.length_c   1.000
_cell.angle_alpha   90.00
_cell.angle_beta   90.00
_cell.angle_gamma   90.00
#
_symmetry.space_group_name_H-M   'P 1'
#
loop_
_entity.id
_entity.type
_entity.pdbx_description
1 polymer ?
#
loop_
_entity_poly.entity_id
_entity_poly.type
_entity_poly.pdbx_seq_one_letter_code
_entity_poly.pdbx_strand_id
1 'polypeptide(L)'
;MKHLYIFSGLGADRRVFKYLDLSGYEITFIDWISPEKNEPIEYYAKRLTAQIKDSNPILTGLSFGEIMAIKVAKLINIEKIKRNTILLQDCRNNQPKEHLSKP
;
A
#
# COMPACT_ATOMS: atom_id res chain seq x y z
N MET A 1 -15.14 -5.67 -12.81
CA MET A 1 -13.69 -5.80 -12.48
C MET A 1 -13.49 -5.41 -11.03
N LYS A 2 -12.41 -5.85 -10.36
CA LYS A 2 -12.15 -5.48 -8.96
C LYS A 2 -11.16 -4.31 -8.93
N HIS A 3 -11.38 -3.35 -8.05
CA HIS A 3 -10.53 -2.16 -7.90
C HIS A 3 -9.45 -2.40 -6.83
N LEU A 4 -8.19 -2.21 -7.21
CA LEU A 4 -7.02 -2.33 -6.36
C LEU A 4 -6.45 -0.93 -6.05
N TYR A 5 -6.44 -0.59 -4.77
CA TYR A 5 -5.83 0.62 -4.24
C TYR A 5 -4.46 0.31 -3.66
N ILE A 6 -3.46 1.05 -4.12
CA ILE A 6 -2.05 0.83 -3.79
C ILE A 6 -1.52 1.99 -2.95
N PHE A 7 -1.05 1.68 -1.75
CA PHE A 7 -0.29 2.61 -0.89
C PHE A 7 1.22 2.40 -1.13
N SER A 8 1.85 3.29 -1.89
CA SER A 8 3.31 3.22 -2.12
C SER A 8 4.08 3.68 -0.88
N GLY A 9 5.27 3.14 -0.60
CA GLY A 9 6.15 3.73 0.41
C GLY A 9 6.48 5.20 0.10
N LEU A 10 6.84 6.00 1.10
CA LEU A 10 7.11 7.46 0.97
C LEU A 10 8.25 7.83 0.00
N GLY A 11 9.00 6.85 -0.51
CA GLY A 11 9.99 7.00 -1.59
C GLY A 11 9.89 5.90 -2.65
N ALA A 12 8.82 5.11 -2.66
CA ALA A 12 8.63 4.05 -3.63
C ALA A 12 8.00 4.62 -4.91
N ASP A 13 8.72 4.49 -6.01
CA ASP A 13 8.25 4.87 -7.32
C ASP A 13 7.20 3.85 -7.83
N ARG A 14 6.21 4.32 -8.59
CA ARG A 14 5.22 3.48 -9.30
C ARG A 14 5.90 2.42 -10.17
N ARG A 15 7.15 2.64 -10.58
CA ARG A 15 8.03 1.67 -11.26
C ARG A 15 8.27 0.37 -10.48
N VAL A 16 8.13 0.33 -9.16
CA VAL A 16 8.28 -0.91 -8.37
C VAL A 16 7.16 -1.92 -8.70
N PHE A 17 6.00 -1.43 -9.12
CA PHE A 17 4.84 -2.25 -9.46
C PHE A 17 4.88 -2.80 -10.90
N LYS A 18 5.86 -2.42 -11.72
CA LYS A 18 5.98 -2.89 -13.11
C LYS A 18 6.26 -4.39 -13.23
N TYR A 19 6.73 -5.02 -12.15
CA TYR A 19 7.01 -6.45 -12.09
C TYR A 19 5.88 -7.26 -11.46
N LEU A 20 4.85 -6.60 -10.91
CA LEU A 20 3.67 -7.29 -10.41
C LEU A 20 2.68 -7.50 -11.56
N ASP A 21 2.23 -8.73 -11.75
CA ASP A 21 1.11 -9.00 -12.65
C ASP A 21 -0.18 -8.54 -11.97
N LEU A 22 -0.64 -7.35 -12.39
CA LEU A 22 -1.90 -6.75 -11.95
C LEU A 22 -2.96 -6.83 -13.04
N SER A 23 -2.76 -7.68 -14.05
CA SER A 23 -3.76 -7.89 -15.10
C SER A 23 -5.07 -8.40 -14.48
N GLY A 24 -6.19 -7.76 -14.82
CA GLY A 24 -7.51 -8.06 -14.25
C GLY A 24 -7.98 -7.16 -13.11
N TYR A 25 -7.16 -6.22 -12.65
CA TYR A 25 -7.55 -5.19 -11.67
C TYR A 25 -7.59 -3.81 -12.30
N GLU A 26 -8.53 -2.98 -11.86
CA GLU A 26 -8.47 -1.54 -12.06
C GLU A 26 -7.60 -0.94 -10.93
N ILE A 27 -6.53 -0.23 -11.28
CA ILE A 27 -5.51 0.18 -10.30
C ILE A 27 -5.62 1.66 -10.01
N THR A 28 -5.72 2.01 -8.74
CA THR A 28 -5.55 3.39 -8.26
C THR A 28 -4.43 3.46 -7.24
N PHE A 29 -3.52 4.39 -7.44
CA PHE A 29 -2.51 4.71 -6.44
C PHE A 29 -3.09 5.74 -5.49
N ILE A 30 -2.93 5.51 -4.19
CA ILE A 30 -3.31 6.49 -3.18
C ILE A 30 -2.26 7.58 -3.17
N ASP A 31 -2.69 8.82 -3.40
CA ASP A 31 -1.82 9.98 -3.35
C ASP A 31 -1.63 10.40 -1.88
N TRP A 32 -0.37 10.50 -1.47
CA TRP A 32 -0.03 11.01 -0.16
C TRP A 32 -0.38 12.49 -0.06
N ILE A 33 -1.24 12.84 0.90
CA ILE A 33 -1.61 14.23 1.19
C ILE A 33 -0.72 14.78 2.30
N SER A 34 -0.57 16.11 2.35
CA SER A 34 0.15 16.75 3.44
C SER A 34 -0.57 16.50 4.79
N PRO A 35 0.16 16.03 5.82
CA PRO A 35 -0.40 15.86 7.15
C PRO A 35 -0.69 17.24 7.78
N GLU A 36 -1.73 17.29 8.61
CA GLU A 36 -2.04 18.47 9.41
C GLU A 36 -1.15 18.54 10.67
N LYS A 37 -1.02 19.73 11.26
CA LYS A 37 -0.18 19.92 12.46
C LYS A 37 -0.76 19.13 13.63
N ASN A 38 0.07 18.30 14.26
CA ASN A 38 -0.32 17.41 15.38
C ASN A 38 -1.45 16.43 15.03
N GLU A 39 -1.61 16.08 13.75
CA GLU A 39 -2.64 15.14 13.31
C GLU A 39 -2.33 13.71 13.79
N PRO A 40 -3.25 13.06 14.53
CA PRO A 40 -3.10 11.65 14.84
C PRO A 40 -3.19 10.82 13.56
N ILE A 41 -2.37 9.78 13.47
CA ILE A 41 -2.25 8.95 12.27
C ILE A 41 -3.57 8.28 11.85
N GLU A 42 -4.50 8.07 12.79
CA GLU A 42 -5.86 7.59 12.54
C GLU A 42 -6.70 8.59 11.73
N TYR A 43 -6.59 9.88 12.04
CA TYR A 43 -7.27 10.94 11.28
C TYR A 43 -6.65 11.12 9.91
N TYR A 44 -5.31 11.05 9.84
CA TYR A 44 -4.61 11.04 8.55
C TYR A 44 -5.07 9.87 7.67
N ALA A 45 -5.12 8.65 8.22
CA ALA A 45 -5.66 7.48 7.51
C ALA A 45 -7.12 7.69 7.08
N LYS A 46 -7.96 8.31 7.91
CA LYS A 46 -9.34 8.65 7.55
C LYS A 46 -9.42 9.62 6.38
N ARG A 47 -8.53 10.61 6.29
CA ARG A 47 -8.53 11.52 5.13
C ARG A 47 -8.13 10.81 3.84
N LEU A 48 -7.23 9.82 3.93
CA LEU A 48 -6.88 8.99 2.76
C LEU A 48 -8.05 8.13 2.26
N THR A 49 -9.04 7.78 3.10
CA THR A 49 -10.21 7.00 2.64
C THR A 49 -11.06 7.78 1.64
N ALA A 50 -11.00 9.11 1.60
CA ALA A 50 -11.74 9.92 0.64
C ALA A 50 -11.38 9.62 -0.83
N GLN A 51 -10.20 9.04 -1.07
CA GLN A 51 -9.77 8.61 -2.40
C GLN A 51 -10.34 7.24 -2.80
N ILE A 52 -10.92 6.50 -1.84
CA ILE A 52 -11.41 5.14 -2.03
C ILE A 52 -12.93 5.21 -2.18
N LYS A 53 -13.42 5.00 -3.40
CA LYS A 53 -14.85 5.20 -3.74
C LYS A 53 -15.64 3.89 -3.80
N ASP A 54 -14.95 2.76 -3.91
CA ASP A 54 -15.59 1.46 -4.06
C ASP A 54 -16.14 0.92 -2.76
N SER A 55 -17.27 0.22 -2.87
CA SER A 55 -17.92 -0.43 -1.72
C SER A 55 -17.17 -1.65 -1.19
N ASN A 56 -16.23 -2.21 -1.97
CA ASN A 56 -15.42 -3.36 -1.58
C ASN A 56 -14.00 -3.24 -2.18
N PRO A 57 -13.20 -2.28 -1.69
CA PRO A 57 -11.89 -1.99 -2.25
C PRO A 57 -10.88 -3.07 -1.85
N ILE A 58 -9.98 -3.42 -2.76
CA ILE A 58 -8.80 -4.22 -2.44
C ILE A 58 -7.67 -3.25 -2.10
N LEU A 59 -7.03 -3.43 -0.95
CA LEU A 59 -5.95 -2.55 -0.51
C LEU A 59 -4.64 -3.34 -0.45
N THR A 60 -3.56 -2.74 -0.94
CA THR A 60 -2.19 -3.26 -0.79
C THR A 60 -1.24 -2.11 -0.48
N GLY A 61 -0.09 -2.42 0.10
CA GLY A 61 0.91 -1.42 0.43
C GLY A 61 2.34 -1.95 0.32
N LEU A 62 3.30 -1.03 0.23
CA LEU A 62 4.73 -1.31 0.31
C LEU A 62 5.37 -0.47 1.42
N SER A 63 6.19 -1.08 2.28
CA SER A 63 6.90 -0.38 3.36
C SER A 63 5.93 0.42 4.24
N PHE A 64 6.09 1.74 4.38
CA PHE A 64 5.14 2.60 5.12
C PHE A 64 3.70 2.48 4.60
N GLY A 65 3.54 2.23 3.31
CA GLY A 65 2.23 2.01 2.70
C GLY A 65 1.49 0.80 3.26
N GLU A 66 2.17 -0.24 3.74
CA GLU A 66 1.52 -1.40 4.37
C GLU A 66 0.83 -1.01 5.68
N ILE A 67 1.52 -0.23 6.52
CA ILE A 67 0.99 0.25 7.80
C ILE A 67 -0.25 1.11 7.56
N MET A 68 -0.19 1.99 6.56
CA MET A 68 -1.31 2.85 6.20
C MET A 68 -2.47 2.08 5.57
N ALA A 69 -2.19 1.12 4.69
CA ALA A 69 -3.20 0.23 4.14
C ALA A 69 -3.95 -0.52 5.26
N ILE A 70 -3.24 -1.00 6.30
CA ILE A 70 -3.87 -1.65 7.46
C ILE A 70 -4.74 -0.67 8.26
N LYS A 71 -4.25 0.55 8.53
CA LYS A 71 -5.03 1.57 9.26
C LYS A 71 -6.29 1.96 8.49
N VAL A 72 -6.17 2.18 7.18
CA VAL A 72 -7.29 2.49 6.29
C VAL A 72 -8.26 1.30 6.19
N ALA A 73 -7.75 0.07 6.08
CA ALA A 73 -8.57 -1.14 6.07
C ALA A 73 -9.43 -1.25 7.33
N LYS A 74 -8.88 -0.91 8.51
CA LYS A 74 -9.65 -0.92 9.77
C LYS A 74 -10.79 0.09 9.77
N LEU A 75 -10.60 1.26 9.15
CA LEU A 75 -11.63 2.30 9.05
C LEU A 75 -12.75 1.89 8.08
N ILE A 76 -12.40 1.33 6.91
CA ILE A 76 -13.37 0.85 5.92
C ILE A 76 -14.12 -0.40 6.42
N ASN A 77 -13.43 -1.25 7.19
CA ASN A 77 -14.00 -2.46 7.79
C ASN A 77 -15.06 -2.18 8.87
N ILE A 78 -15.20 -0.94 9.36
CA ILE A 78 -16.34 -0.57 10.21
C ILE A 78 -17.65 -0.58 9.41
N GLU A 79 -17.60 -0.50 8.07
CA GLU A 79 -18.81 -0.36 7.24
C GLU A 79 -19.18 -1.56 6.36
N LYS A 80 -18.27 -2.48 5.96
CA LYS A 80 -18.65 -3.72 5.21
C LYS A 80 -17.53 -4.76 5.12
N ILE A 81 -17.92 -6.04 5.18
CA ILE A 81 -17.05 -7.24 5.21
C ILE A 81 -16.67 -7.73 3.80
N LYS A 82 -15.36 -7.77 3.48
CA LYS A 82 -14.58 -8.88 2.89
C LYS A 82 -13.15 -8.40 2.59
N ARG A 83 -12.20 -8.74 3.47
CA ARG A 83 -10.79 -8.32 3.34
C ARG A 83 -10.04 -9.19 2.34
N ASN A 84 -9.54 -8.58 1.27
CA ASN A 84 -8.41 -9.09 0.50
C ASN A 84 -7.27 -8.09 0.64
N THR A 85 -6.55 -8.11 1.76
CA THR A 85 -5.34 -7.30 1.94
C THR A 85 -4.14 -8.15 1.53
N ILE A 86 -3.43 -7.72 0.49
CA ILE A 86 -2.18 -8.34 0.06
C ILE A 86 -1.05 -7.50 0.65
N LEU A 87 -0.33 -8.04 1.63
CA LEU A 87 0.86 -7.42 2.23
C LEU A 87 2.07 -7.84 1.40
N LEU A 88 2.71 -6.87 0.77
CA LEU A 88 3.96 -7.06 0.05
C LEU A 88 5.10 -6.73 1.01
N GLN A 89 5.53 -7.73 1.78
CA GLN A 89 6.67 -7.60 2.68
C GLN A 89 7.89 -7.07 1.91
N ASP A 90 8.55 -6.07 2.50
CA ASP A 90 9.82 -5.51 2.05
C ASP A 90 10.80 -6.67 1.75
N CYS A 91 11.29 -6.79 0.51
CA CYS A 91 12.32 -7.76 0.14
C CYS A 91 13.68 -7.34 0.73
N ARG A 92 13.81 -7.28 2.06
CA ARG A 92 15.11 -7.22 2.74
C ARG A 92 15.67 -8.63 2.89
N ASN A 93 16.03 -9.24 1.77
CA ASN A 93 17.17 -10.16 1.64
C ASN A 93 17.16 -10.78 0.25
N ASN A 94 17.92 -10.17 -0.66
CA ASN A 94 18.73 -10.85 -1.67
C ASN A 94 19.61 -9.78 -2.35
N GLN A 95 20.51 -9.17 -1.58
CA GLN A 95 21.77 -8.74 -2.18
C GLN A 95 22.54 -10.04 -2.52
N PRO A 96 23.05 -10.22 -3.74
CA PRO A 96 23.95 -11.33 -4.02
C PRO A 96 25.13 -11.21 -3.05
N LYS A 97 25.45 -12.27 -2.31
CA LYS A 97 26.72 -12.33 -1.59
C LYS A 97 27.80 -12.35 -2.67
N GLU A 98 28.52 -11.24 -2.85
CA GLU A 98 29.77 -11.24 -3.58
C GLU A 98 30.66 -12.32 -2.96
N HIS A 99 30.92 -13.37 -3.74
CA HIS A 99 31.94 -14.35 -3.43
C HIS A 99 33.26 -13.60 -3.54
N LEU A 100 33.79 -13.13 -2.41
CA LEU A 100 35.18 -12.73 -2.29
C LEU A 100 36.04 -13.99 -2.46
N SER A 101 36.31 -14.33 -3.72
CA SER A 101 37.50 -15.09 -4.09
C SER A 101 38.68 -14.18 -3.76
N LYS A 102 39.25 -14.34 -2.57
CA LYS A 102 40.60 -13.81 -2.32
C LYS A 102 41.59 -14.68 -3.11
N PRO A 103 42.64 -14.07 -3.70
CA PRO A 103 43.76 -14.82 -4.28
C PRO A 103 44.53 -15.59 -3.20
#